data_AF-A0A7Y2W8S1-F1
#
_entry.id   AF-A0A7Y2W8S1-F1
#
_cell.length_a   1.000
_cell.length_b   1.000
_cell.length_c   1.000
_cell.angle_alpha   90.00
_cell.angle_beta   90.00
_cell.angle_gamma   90.00
#
_symmetry.space_group_name_H-M   'P 1'
#
loop_
_entity.id
_entity.type
_entity.pdbx_description
1 polymer ?
#
loop_
_entity_poly.entity_id
_entity_poly.type
_entity_poly.pdbx_seq_one_letter_code
_entity_poly.pdbx_strand_id
1 'polypeptide(L)' 'MAVEYLGAGSLDGTQLGRSATDKVGLYGVTPVAQRTSTVLATSLLSASSYVSVASNTAAILLELTNALIALGAYKTS' A
#
# COMPACT_ATOMS: atom_id res chain seq x y z
N MET A 1 19.63 -23.27 -5.10
CA MET A 1 18.29 -23.57 -4.55
C MET A 1 17.27 -23.20 -5.63
N ALA A 2 16.22 -23.99 -5.84
CA ALA A 2 15.16 -23.61 -6.78
C ALA A 2 14.30 -22.49 -6.17
N VAL A 3 13.86 -21.55 -7.00
CA VAL A 3 12.94 -20.48 -6.57
C VAL A 3 11.55 -21.08 -6.43
N GLU A 4 10.92 -20.87 -5.27
CA GLU A 4 9.50 -21.16 -5.09
C GLU A 4 8.69 -19.92 -5.48
N TYR A 5 7.66 -20.13 -6.30
CA TYR A 5 6.78 -19.05 -6.76
C TYR A 5 5.43 -19.14 -6.06
N LEU A 6 4.92 -17.98 -5.65
CA LEU A 6 3.53 -17.86 -5.22
C LEU A 6 2.66 -17.71 -6.47
N GLY A 7 1.89 -18.74 -6.79
CA GLY A 7 0.95 -18.77 -7.91
C GLY A 7 1.24 -19.86 -8.95
N ALA A 8 0.25 -20.12 -9.81
CA ALA A 8 0.32 -21.17 -10.84
C ALA A 8 0.75 -20.67 -12.24
N GLY A 9 1.15 -19.40 -12.36
CA GLY A 9 1.50 -18.79 -13.65
C GLY A 9 0.30 -18.53 -14.58
N SER A 10 -0.92 -18.50 -14.04
CA SER A 10 -2.13 -18.15 -14.81
C SER A 10 -2.05 -16.72 -15.34
N LEU A 11 -2.60 -16.50 -16.54
CA LEU A 11 -2.74 -15.16 -17.14
C LEU A 11 -3.68 -14.26 -16.33
N ASP A 12 -4.59 -14.84 -15.56
CA ASP A 12 -5.50 -14.10 -14.67
C ASP A 12 -4.79 -13.59 -13.39
N GLY A 13 -3.53 -13.97 -13.20
CA GLY A 13 -2.70 -13.57 -12.07
C GLY A 13 -2.94 -14.37 -10.80
N THR A 14 -2.47 -13.84 -9.68
CA THR A 14 -2.63 -14.41 -8.33
C THR A 14 -3.02 -13.29 -7.39
N GLN A 15 -4.18 -13.42 -6.74
CA GLN A 15 -4.66 -12.46 -5.76
C GLN A 15 -4.35 -12.93 -4.34
N LEU A 16 -3.93 -11.98 -3.49
CA LEU A 16 -3.79 -12.20 -2.06
C LEU A 16 -4.94 -11.47 -1.36
N GLY A 17 -5.87 -12.23 -0.80
CA GLY A 17 -7.14 -11.74 -0.27
C GLY A 17 -8.29 -11.87 -1.28
N ARG A 18 -9.52 -11.99 -0.76
CA ARG A 18 -10.77 -12.14 -1.52
C ARG A 18 -11.74 -10.98 -1.28
N SER A 19 -11.51 -10.19 -0.24
CA SER A 19 -12.29 -9.03 0.17
C SER A 19 -11.38 -7.96 0.76
N ALA A 20 -11.81 -6.70 0.74
CA ALA A 20 -11.08 -5.59 1.37
C ALA A 20 -10.89 -5.77 2.90
N THR A 21 -11.71 -6.63 3.52
CA THR A 21 -11.61 -6.98 4.95
C THR A 21 -10.65 -8.11 5.25
N ASP A 22 -10.23 -8.87 4.22
CA ASP A 22 -9.24 -9.93 4.42
C ASP A 22 -7.91 -9.29 4.79
N LYS A 23 -7.29 -9.81 5.85
CA LYS A 23 -6.01 -9.32 6.31
C LYS A 23 -4.88 -10.05 5.59
N VAL A 24 -3.95 -9.30 5.03
CA VAL A 24 -2.77 -9.80 4.33
C VAL A 24 -1.53 -9.12 4.93
N GLY A 25 -0.42 -9.85 5.01
CA GLY A 25 0.85 -9.35 5.51
C GLY A 25 2.00 -10.15 4.92
N LEU A 26 3.15 -9.49 4.78
CA LEU A 26 4.42 -10.13 4.50
C LEU A 26 5.11 -10.53 5.82
N TYR A 27 6.38 -10.91 5.74
CA TYR A 27 7.14 -11.42 6.87
C TYR A 27 7.28 -10.39 8.01
N GLY A 28 7.16 -10.87 9.25
CA GLY A 28 7.54 -10.11 10.45
C GLY A 28 6.55 -9.02 10.88
N VAL A 29 5.37 -8.94 10.27
CA VAL A 29 4.33 -7.95 10.62
C VAL A 29 2.99 -8.63 10.93
N THR A 30 2.12 -7.90 11.65
CA THR A 30 0.72 -8.32 11.83
C THR A 30 -0.05 -8.05 10.54
N PRO A 31 -0.75 -9.03 9.94
CA PRO A 31 -1.54 -8.81 8.73
C PRO A 31 -2.56 -7.68 8.86
N VAL A 32 -2.71 -6.87 7.81
CA VAL A 32 -3.60 -5.70 7.76
C VAL A 32 -4.65 -5.86 6.66
N ALA A 33 -5.83 -5.30 6.89
CA ALA A 33 -6.87 -5.20 5.87
C ALA A 33 -6.49 -4.13 4.83
N GLN A 34 -7.15 -4.13 3.68
CA GLN A 34 -6.90 -3.13 2.64
C GLN A 34 -7.14 -1.71 3.18
N ARG A 35 -6.10 -0.87 3.14
CA ARG A 35 -6.21 0.54 3.57
C ARG A 35 -6.99 1.34 2.53
N THR A 36 -7.99 2.08 2.99
CA THR A 36 -8.60 3.17 2.21
C THR A 36 -7.74 4.42 2.38
N SER A 37 -7.30 5.04 1.29
CA SER A 37 -6.53 6.29 1.35
C SER A 37 -7.46 7.50 1.24
N THR A 38 -7.42 8.38 2.22
CA THR A 38 -8.10 9.68 2.18
C THR A 38 -7.32 10.71 1.35
N VAL A 39 -6.01 10.52 1.16
CA VAL A 39 -5.11 11.44 0.43
C VAL A 39 -5.15 11.22 -1.08
N LEU A 40 -5.41 9.99 -1.53
CA LEU A 40 -5.64 9.68 -2.95
C LEU A 40 -7.02 10.13 -3.45
N ALA A 41 -7.85 10.72 -2.58
CA ALA A 41 -9.00 11.49 -3.04
C ALA A 41 -8.47 12.65 -3.89
N THR A 42 -8.48 12.45 -5.20
CA THR A 42 -7.95 13.31 -6.28
C THR A 42 -8.40 14.77 -6.15
N SER A 43 -9.43 15.02 -5.35
CA SER A 43 -9.96 16.33 -4.96
C SER A 43 -9.01 17.18 -4.11
N LEU A 44 -8.11 16.63 -3.28
CA LEU A 44 -7.22 17.46 -2.44
C LEU A 44 -6.12 18.17 -3.26
N LEU A 45 -5.65 17.52 -4.34
CA LEU A 45 -4.64 18.07 -5.24
C LEU A 45 -5.19 19.17 -6.15
N SER A 46 -6.48 19.12 -6.47
CA SER A 46 -7.14 20.11 -7.34
C SER A 46 -7.73 21.31 -6.58
N ALA A 47 -7.90 21.23 -5.25
CA ALA A 47 -8.71 22.19 -4.50
C ALA A 47 -7.93 23.26 -3.72
N SER A 48 -6.61 23.12 -3.53
CA SER A 48 -5.89 24.08 -2.67
C SER A 48 -5.02 25.05 -3.47
N SER A 49 -5.49 26.28 -3.65
CA SER A 49 -4.61 27.45 -3.86
C SER A 49 -3.73 27.78 -2.64
N TYR A 50 -3.72 26.94 -1.59
CA TYR A 50 -3.10 27.18 -0.28
C TYR A 50 -2.15 26.07 0.22
N VAL A 51 -1.96 24.96 -0.49
CA VAL A 51 -1.03 23.88 -0.09
C VAL A 51 0.05 23.73 -1.15
N SER A 52 1.32 23.86 -0.76
CA SER A 52 2.44 23.75 -1.68
C SER A 52 2.54 22.32 -2.23
N VAL A 53 3.00 22.19 -3.49
CA VAL A 53 3.30 20.89 -4.12
C VAL A 53 4.20 20.04 -3.20
N ALA A 54 5.15 20.68 -2.52
CA ALA A 54 6.04 20.02 -1.56
C ALA A 54 5.27 19.41 -0.37
N SER A 55 4.33 20.12 0.24
CA SER A 55 3.55 19.63 1.38
C SER A 55 2.65 18.46 1.00
N ASN A 56 2.00 18.51 -0.17
CA ASN A 56 1.18 17.41 -0.67
C ASN A 56 2.01 16.18 -1.00
N THR A 57 3.18 16.38 -1.63
CA THR A 57 4.11 15.28 -1.96
C THR A 57 4.60 14.59 -0.69
N ALA A 58 4.99 15.35 0.34
CA ALA A 58 5.43 14.79 1.62
C ALA A 58 4.32 13.98 2.31
N ALA A 59 3.08 14.45 2.28
CA ALA A 59 1.94 13.73 2.85
C ALA A 59 1.65 12.41 2.12
N ILE A 60 1.69 12.41 0.79
CA ILE A 60 1.51 11.20 -0.03
C ILE A 60 2.63 10.20 0.26
N LEU A 61 3.89 10.65 0.27
CA LEU A 61 5.03 9.78 0.54
C LEU A 61 4.93 9.15 1.94
N LEU A 62 4.57 9.93 2.96
CA LEU A 62 4.41 9.41 4.31
C LEU A 62 3.31 8.34 4.39
N GLU A 63 2.16 8.54 3.75
CA GLU A 63 1.08 7.55 3.73
C GLU A 63 1.50 6.27 3.02
N LEU A 64 2.18 6.36 1.87
CA LEU A 64 2.70 5.20 1.14
C LEU A 64 3.75 4.45 1.97
N THR A 65 4.68 5.17 2.59
CA THR A 65 5.69 4.56 3.46
C THR A 65 5.03 3.83 4.63
N ASN A 66 4.05 4.44 5.30
CA ASN A 66 3.31 3.80 6.39
C ASN A 66 2.53 2.55 5.91
N ALA A 67 1.93 2.59 4.72
CA ALA A 67 1.25 1.45 4.14
C ALA A 67 2.20 0.29 3.82
N LEU A 68 3.38 0.59 3.25
CA LEU A 68 4.41 -0.40 2.93
C LEU A 68 5.03 -1.02 4.19
N ILE A 69 5.25 -0.23 5.24
CA ILE A 69 5.71 -0.73 6.54
C ILE A 69 4.67 -1.66 7.15
N ALA A 70 3.40 -1.24 7.16
CA ALA A 70 2.32 -2.05 7.72
C ALA A 70 2.13 -3.38 6.97
N LEU A 71 2.32 -3.38 5.65
CA LEU A 71 2.31 -4.60 4.83
C LEU A 71 3.54 -5.50 5.07
N GLY A 72 4.64 -4.96 5.60
CA GLY A 72 5.91 -5.67 5.77
C GLY A 72 6.80 -5.64 4.52
N ALA A 73 6.51 -4.76 3.55
CA ALA A 73 7.30 -4.57 2.33
C ALA A 73 8.49 -3.62 2.53
N TYR A 74 8.46 -2.81 3.60
CA TYR A 74 9.52 -1.86 3.96
C TYR A 74 9.84 -1.95 5.45
N LYS A 75 11.13 -2.06 5.80
CA LYS A 75 11.61 -2.15 7.19
C LYS A 75 12.19 -0.80 7.62
N THR A 76 11.83 -0.33 8.82
CA THR A 76 12.30 0.98 9.32
C THR A 76 13.54 0.90 10.21
N SER A 77 13.88 -0.29 10.70
CA SER A 77 15.09 -0.59 11.47
C SER A 77 15.24 -2.09 11.61
#